data_AF-A0A7W1LZV9-F1
#
_entry.id   AF-A0A7W1LZV9-F1
#
_cell.length_a   1.000
_cell.length_b   1.000
_cell.length_c   1.000
_cell.angle_alpha   90.00
_cell.angle_beta   90.00
_cell.angle_gamma   90.00
#
_symmetry.space_group_name_H-M   'P 1'
#
loop_
_entity.id
_entity.type
_entity.pdbx_description
1 polymer ?
#
loop_
_entity_poly.entity_id
_entity_poly.type
_entity_poly.pdbx_seq_one_letter_code
_entity_poly.pdbx_strand_id
1 'polypeptide(L)'
;MLKIISVVPALALLLLALTPQSFAQNRNASTQTPAPARTNAPGAQAPATETPATRTRRAGGSQTGKDPLTQGVIAAFDDLIEGIRRADVNAVTAVYWNSPQLILFNNNGTVTKGWEQMRKNRESSYPELKEIKIEVRDRRVQMLGRDGAVVTCLWTQSQTFRGTPETASGRMTMVFRRAGTTWKAIHLHTSPDAPDPARVLPSEQTTEPPTPKPTPKPRGTP
;
A
#
# COMPACT_ATOMS: atom_id res chain seq x y z
N MET A 1 -35.95 -16.54 6.89
CA MET A 1 -34.74 -17.15 6.30
C MET A 1 -34.44 -16.44 5.00
N LEU A 2 -33.53 -15.47 5.01
CA LEU A 2 -33.15 -14.71 3.83
C LEU A 2 -31.82 -15.28 3.32
N LYS A 3 -31.86 -16.01 2.20
CA LYS A 3 -30.66 -16.53 1.53
C LYS A 3 -29.91 -15.35 0.91
N ILE A 4 -28.69 -15.11 1.40
CA ILE A 4 -27.74 -14.20 0.73
C ILE A 4 -27.29 -14.93 -0.54
N ILE A 5 -27.78 -14.46 -1.68
CA ILE A 5 -27.33 -14.91 -2.99
C ILE A 5 -26.03 -14.16 -3.26
N SER A 6 -24.90 -14.87 -3.20
CA SER A 6 -23.63 -14.41 -3.76
C SER A 6 -23.82 -14.21 -5.27
N VAL A 7 -23.92 -12.97 -5.71
CA VAL A 7 -23.80 -12.63 -7.12
C VAL A 7 -22.33 -12.36 -7.41
N VAL A 8 -21.69 -13.35 -8.01
CA VAL A 8 -20.44 -13.19 -8.75
C VAL A 8 -20.83 -12.65 -10.13
N PRO A 9 -20.38 -11.46 -10.58
CA PRO A 9 -20.37 -11.19 -11.99
C PRO A 9 -19.05 -11.69 -12.59
N ALA A 10 -19.21 -12.70 -13.43
CA ALA A 10 -18.17 -13.26 -14.28
C ALA A 10 -17.75 -12.26 -15.38
N LEU A 11 -16.43 -12.19 -15.59
CA LEU A 11 -15.74 -12.34 -16.87
C LEU A 11 -16.17 -11.44 -18.06
N ALA A 12 -15.31 -10.47 -18.39
CA ALA A 12 -15.11 -10.03 -19.77
C ALA A 12 -13.70 -10.46 -20.22
N LEU A 13 -13.66 -11.51 -21.04
CA LEU A 13 -12.49 -12.06 -21.69
C LEU A 13 -12.03 -11.10 -22.81
N LEU A 14 -10.79 -10.62 -22.77
CA LEU A 14 -10.13 -10.03 -23.94
C LEU A 14 -8.84 -10.80 -24.21
N LEU A 15 -8.89 -11.70 -25.19
CA LEU A 15 -7.72 -12.42 -25.71
C LEU A 15 -6.83 -11.44 -26.49
N LEU A 16 -5.60 -11.24 -26.01
CA LEU A 16 -4.47 -10.87 -26.88
C LEU A 16 -3.44 -12.00 -26.83
N ALA A 17 -3.15 -12.55 -28.01
CA ALA A 17 -2.09 -13.54 -28.21
C ALA A 17 -0.73 -12.90 -27.90
N LEU A 18 0.03 -13.52 -26.99
CA LEU A 18 1.41 -13.15 -26.66
C LEU A 18 2.34 -14.27 -27.12
N THR A 19 3.14 -13.96 -28.12
CA THR A 19 4.35 -14.71 -28.50
C THR A 19 5.34 -14.72 -27.33
N PRO A 20 6.04 -15.84 -27.05
CA PRO A 20 7.02 -15.88 -25.96
C PRO A 20 8.26 -15.07 -26.34
N GLN A 21 8.46 -13.93 -25.69
CA GLN A 21 9.78 -13.31 -25.63
C GLN A 21 10.53 -13.89 -24.43
N SER A 22 11.64 -14.56 -24.72
CA SER A 22 12.57 -15.10 -23.73
C SER A 22 13.11 -13.98 -22.85
N PHE A 23 12.90 -14.09 -21.54
CA PHE A 23 13.54 -13.24 -20.55
C PHE A 23 15.03 -13.57 -20.46
N ALA A 24 15.88 -12.70 -21.01
CA ALA A 24 17.30 -12.72 -20.68
C ALA A 24 17.48 -12.21 -19.24
N GLN A 25 17.89 -13.10 -18.34
CA GLN A 25 18.30 -12.75 -16.99
C GLN A 25 19.57 -11.90 -17.06
N ASN A 26 19.47 -10.61 -16.71
CA ASN A 26 20.64 -9.74 -16.58
C ASN A 26 21.42 -10.12 -15.32
N ARG A 27 22.43 -10.98 -15.46
CA ARG A 27 23.43 -11.27 -14.42
C ARG A 27 24.45 -10.12 -14.39
N ASN A 28 24.21 -9.12 -13.56
CA ASN A 28 25.28 -8.23 -13.11
C ASN A 28 26.13 -8.99 -12.08
N ALA A 29 27.06 -9.81 -12.59
CA ALA A 29 28.13 -10.36 -11.79
C ALA A 29 29.22 -9.29 -11.65
N SER A 30 29.31 -8.69 -10.46
CA SER A 30 30.43 -7.82 -10.10
C SER A 30 31.69 -8.68 -10.01
N THR A 31 32.62 -8.50 -10.95
CA THR A 31 33.94 -9.12 -10.94
C THR A 31 34.77 -8.52 -9.80
N GLN A 32 34.90 -9.25 -8.70
CA GLN A 32 35.96 -9.02 -7.72
C GLN A 32 37.20 -9.82 -8.15
N THR A 33 38.24 -9.11 -8.60
CA THR A 33 39.57 -9.66 -8.82
C THR A 33 40.22 -9.96 -7.46
N PRO A 34 40.73 -11.18 -7.19
CA PRO A 34 41.45 -11.47 -5.96
C PRO A 34 42.89 -10.92 -6.04
N ALA A 35 43.28 -10.09 -5.08
CA ALA A 35 44.68 -9.73 -4.85
C ALA A 35 45.40 -10.89 -4.13
N PRO A 36 46.68 -11.18 -4.44
CA PRO A 36 47.37 -12.35 -3.91
C PRO A 36 47.82 -12.15 -2.45
N ALA A 37 47.72 -13.25 -1.70
CA ALA A 37 48.15 -13.40 -0.32
C ALA A 37 49.68 -13.24 -0.17
N ARG A 38 50.10 -12.63 0.94
CA ARG A 38 51.46 -12.77 1.50
C ARG A 38 51.36 -13.26 2.95
N THR A 39 52.22 -14.22 3.24
CA THR A 39 52.32 -15.04 4.45
C THR A 39 53.07 -14.34 5.59
N ASN A 40 52.83 -14.86 6.80
CA ASN A 40 53.14 -14.37 8.15
C ASN A 40 54.62 -14.31 8.57
N ALA A 41 54.94 -13.43 9.54
CA ALA A 41 55.73 -13.74 10.77
C ALA A 41 55.64 -12.59 11.82
N PRO A 42 55.86 -12.87 13.13
CA PRO A 42 55.21 -12.16 14.24
C PRO A 42 56.12 -11.19 15.03
N GLY A 43 55.51 -10.17 15.67
CA GLY A 43 56.18 -9.24 16.58
C GLY A 43 55.22 -8.61 17.58
N ALA A 44 55.62 -8.61 18.85
CA ALA A 44 54.83 -8.42 20.06
C ALA A 44 54.23 -7.01 20.32
N GLN A 45 53.32 -7.01 21.31
CA GLN A 45 52.92 -5.93 22.26
C GLN A 45 51.66 -5.10 21.97
N ALA A 46 50.61 -5.44 22.72
CA ALA A 46 49.54 -4.55 23.19
C ALA A 46 49.85 -4.14 24.66
N PRO A 47 49.12 -3.22 25.34
CA PRO A 47 47.91 -2.52 24.91
C PRO A 47 47.91 -1.00 25.19
N ALA A 48 47.18 -0.23 24.38
CA ALA A 48 46.68 1.08 24.78
C ALA A 48 45.15 1.06 24.74
N THR A 49 44.57 1.38 25.88
CA THR A 49 43.16 1.38 26.21
C THR A 49 42.43 2.48 25.46
N GLU A 50 41.70 2.14 24.39
CA GLU A 50 40.70 3.03 23.80
C GLU A 50 39.29 2.57 24.23
N THR A 51 38.69 3.37 25.10
CA THR A 51 37.31 3.24 25.57
C THR A 51 36.33 3.29 24.40
N PRO A 52 35.42 2.33 24.23
CA PRO A 52 34.36 2.43 23.23
C PRO A 52 33.35 3.48 23.69
N ALA A 53 33.40 4.67 23.10
CA ALA A 53 32.32 5.65 23.22
C ALA A 53 31.06 5.02 22.59
N THR A 54 30.18 4.53 23.45
CA THR A 54 28.84 4.07 23.10
C THR A 54 28.11 5.23 22.46
N ARG A 55 28.07 5.27 21.13
CA ARG A 55 27.15 6.15 20.40
C ARG A 55 25.76 5.63 20.69
N THR A 56 25.16 6.15 21.75
CA THR A 56 23.76 5.93 22.08
C THR A 56 22.96 6.29 20.83
N ARG A 57 22.55 5.27 20.07
CA ARG A 57 21.55 5.40 19.03
C ARG A 57 20.32 5.87 19.76
N ARG A 58 20.06 7.18 19.73
CA ARG A 58 18.78 7.75 20.16
C ARG A 58 17.72 6.89 19.48
N ALA A 59 17.02 6.08 20.27
CA ALA A 59 15.80 5.47 19.84
C ALA A 59 14.93 6.64 19.36
N GLY A 60 14.75 6.73 18.04
CA GLY A 60 13.91 7.73 17.43
C GLY A 60 12.49 7.46 17.90
N GLY A 61 12.13 8.10 19.00
CA GLY A 61 10.78 8.09 19.52
C GLY A 61 9.84 8.53 18.41
N SER A 62 8.79 7.75 18.22
CA SER A 62 7.70 7.97 17.29
C SER A 62 7.14 9.40 17.44
N GLN A 63 7.61 10.33 16.61
CA GLN A 63 7.03 11.66 16.41
C GLN A 63 6.09 11.63 15.21
N THR A 64 5.20 10.64 15.16
CA THR A 64 4.41 10.24 13.97
C THR A 64 3.35 11.24 13.49
N GLY A 65 3.35 12.49 13.96
CA GLY A 65 2.35 13.47 13.53
C GLY A 65 2.73 14.94 13.60
N LYS A 66 3.97 15.31 13.94
CA LYS A 66 4.37 16.74 14.02
C LYS A 66 5.55 17.12 13.13
N ASP A 67 6.31 16.14 12.64
CA ASP A 67 7.44 16.38 11.75
C ASP A 67 6.96 16.84 10.35
N PRO A 68 7.51 17.93 9.78
CA PRO A 68 7.13 18.43 8.46
C PRO A 68 7.28 17.41 7.32
N LEU A 69 8.26 16.50 7.40
CA LEU A 69 8.44 15.48 6.35
C LEU A 69 7.27 14.48 6.37
N THR A 70 6.93 14.00 7.55
CA THR A 70 5.77 13.11 7.78
C THR A 70 4.48 13.79 7.34
N GLN A 71 4.30 15.07 7.66
CA GLN A 71 3.13 15.86 7.23
C GLN A 71 3.04 15.98 5.69
N GLY A 72 4.17 16.14 4.99
CA GLY A 72 4.19 16.16 3.54
C GLY A 72 3.72 14.83 2.91
N VAL A 73 4.05 13.69 3.52
CA VAL A 73 3.57 12.37 3.07
C VAL A 73 2.07 12.22 3.32
N ILE A 74 1.61 12.64 4.50
CA ILE A 74 0.18 12.64 4.85
C ILE A 74 -0.61 13.48 3.85
N ALA A 75 -0.15 14.70 3.56
CA ALA A 75 -0.80 15.59 2.60
C ALA A 75 -0.88 14.96 1.20
N ALA A 76 0.21 14.37 0.69
CA ALA A 76 0.18 13.71 -0.61
C ALA A 76 -0.77 12.49 -0.66
N PHE A 77 -0.88 11.75 0.43
CA PHE A 77 -1.87 10.67 0.56
C PHE A 77 -3.29 11.22 0.61
N ASP A 78 -3.53 12.29 1.37
CA ASP A 78 -4.87 12.90 1.49
C ASP A 78 -5.32 13.53 0.16
N ASP A 79 -4.42 14.14 -0.59
CA ASP A 79 -4.67 14.62 -1.96
C ASP A 79 -5.13 13.49 -2.90
N LEU A 80 -4.55 12.29 -2.76
CA LEU A 80 -4.98 11.11 -3.52
C LEU A 80 -6.42 10.72 -3.16
N ILE A 81 -6.72 10.62 -1.87
CA ILE A 81 -8.05 10.22 -1.39
C ILE A 81 -9.10 11.24 -1.84
N GLU A 82 -8.79 12.52 -1.76
CA GLU A 82 -9.63 13.61 -2.25
C GLU A 82 -9.83 13.58 -3.77
N GLY A 83 -8.76 13.30 -4.54
CA GLY A 83 -8.85 13.10 -5.98
C GLY A 83 -9.76 11.92 -6.34
N ILE A 84 -9.70 10.82 -5.58
CA ILE A 84 -10.58 9.65 -5.78
C ILE A 84 -12.03 10.01 -5.51
N ARG A 85 -12.33 10.70 -4.38
CA ARG A 85 -13.70 11.13 -4.04
C ARG A 85 -14.32 11.99 -5.14
N ARG A 86 -13.52 12.82 -5.80
CA ARG A 86 -13.96 13.70 -6.89
C ARG A 86 -13.95 13.04 -8.27
N ALA A 87 -13.50 11.79 -8.40
CA ALA A 87 -13.21 11.17 -9.69
C ALA A 87 -12.33 12.08 -10.59
N ASP A 88 -11.35 12.76 -9.99
CA ASP A 88 -10.50 13.73 -10.68
C ASP A 88 -9.21 13.06 -11.15
N VAL A 89 -9.13 12.83 -12.46
CA VAL A 89 -7.96 12.22 -13.12
C VAL A 89 -6.69 13.00 -12.82
N ASN A 90 -6.72 14.33 -12.90
CA ASN A 90 -5.52 15.14 -12.76
C ASN A 90 -5.05 15.16 -11.30
N ALA A 91 -5.98 15.31 -10.35
CA ALA A 91 -5.64 15.26 -8.92
C ALA A 91 -5.01 13.90 -8.55
N VAL A 92 -5.61 12.79 -8.98
CA VAL A 92 -5.12 11.44 -8.67
C VAL A 92 -3.77 11.19 -9.34
N THR A 93 -3.64 11.51 -10.63
CA THR A 93 -2.41 11.21 -11.37
C THR A 93 -1.24 12.08 -10.92
N ALA A 94 -1.49 13.28 -10.40
CA ALA A 94 -0.47 14.17 -9.86
C ALA A 94 0.23 13.60 -8.62
N VAL A 95 -0.42 12.74 -7.83
CA VAL A 95 0.21 12.12 -6.65
C VAL A 95 1.27 11.09 -7.04
N TYR A 96 1.09 10.42 -8.17
CA TYR A 96 2.02 9.39 -8.62
C TYR A 96 3.27 9.98 -9.29
N TRP A 97 4.40 9.29 -9.13
CA TRP A 97 5.62 9.60 -9.83
C TRP A 97 5.44 9.32 -11.33
N ASN A 98 5.61 10.35 -12.17
CA ASN A 98 5.56 10.18 -13.62
C ASN A 98 6.79 9.43 -14.12
N SER A 99 6.65 8.11 -14.24
CA SER A 99 7.74 7.22 -14.65
C SER A 99 7.22 5.92 -15.25
N PRO A 100 7.95 5.33 -16.23
CA PRO A 100 7.69 3.98 -16.71
C PRO A 100 7.91 2.90 -15.64
N GLN A 101 8.60 3.21 -14.53
CA GLN A 101 8.87 2.27 -13.44
C GLN A 101 7.75 2.20 -12.39
N LEU A 102 6.72 3.06 -12.49
CA LEU A 102 5.58 3.02 -11.58
C LEU A 102 4.89 1.66 -11.69
N ILE A 103 4.59 1.02 -10.55
CA ILE A 103 3.88 -0.27 -10.53
C ILE A 103 2.78 -0.28 -9.47
N LEU A 104 1.57 -0.65 -9.88
CA LEU A 104 0.39 -0.73 -9.01
C LEU A 104 -0.15 -2.17 -9.05
N PHE A 105 -0.20 -2.83 -7.90
CA PHE A 105 -0.95 -4.06 -7.70
C PHE A 105 -2.38 -3.71 -7.29
N ASN A 106 -3.32 -3.95 -8.19
CA ASN A 106 -4.71 -3.53 -8.04
C ASN A 106 -5.52 -4.56 -7.26
N ASN A 107 -6.60 -4.09 -6.61
CA ASN A 107 -7.48 -4.92 -5.80
C ASN A 107 -8.12 -6.09 -6.57
N ASN A 108 -8.26 -5.96 -7.89
CA ASN A 108 -8.80 -6.99 -8.78
C ASN A 108 -7.75 -8.00 -9.28
N GLY A 109 -6.55 -8.01 -8.71
CA GLY A 109 -5.46 -8.93 -9.08
C GLY A 109 -4.68 -8.53 -10.34
N THR A 110 -5.06 -7.44 -11.01
CA THR A 110 -4.31 -6.93 -12.17
C THR A 110 -3.11 -6.09 -11.76
N VAL A 111 -2.17 -5.89 -12.69
CA VAL A 111 -1.01 -5.01 -12.51
C VAL A 111 -1.08 -3.87 -13.51
N THR A 112 -0.99 -2.63 -13.03
CA THR A 112 -0.76 -1.46 -13.89
C THR A 112 0.71 -1.12 -13.90
N LYS A 113 1.28 -0.97 -15.11
CA LYS A 113 2.71 -0.74 -15.35
C LYS A 113 2.92 0.60 -16.04
N GLY A 114 3.63 1.49 -15.36
CA GLY A 114 3.95 2.84 -15.81
C GLY A 114 2.84 3.86 -15.54
N TRP A 115 3.25 5.11 -15.45
CA TRP A 115 2.35 6.24 -15.17
C TRP A 115 1.34 6.50 -16.28
N GLU A 116 1.75 6.38 -17.55
CA GLU A 116 0.85 6.58 -18.69
C GLU A 116 -0.32 5.59 -18.72
N GLN A 117 -0.05 4.31 -18.42
CA GLN A 117 -1.12 3.32 -18.33
C GLN A 117 -2.05 3.63 -17.15
N MET A 118 -1.49 4.02 -16.01
CA MET A 118 -2.27 4.42 -14.84
C MET A 118 -3.19 5.61 -15.16
N ARG A 119 -2.68 6.65 -15.83
CA ARG A 119 -3.46 7.80 -16.27
C ARG A 119 -4.60 7.39 -17.20
N LYS A 120 -4.31 6.65 -18.27
CA LYS A 120 -5.32 6.16 -19.23
C LYS A 120 -6.42 5.34 -18.56
N ASN A 121 -6.06 4.49 -17.60
CA ASN A 121 -7.03 3.70 -16.84
C ASN A 121 -7.99 4.61 -16.04
N ARG A 122 -7.52 5.75 -15.52
CA ARG A 122 -8.33 6.71 -14.75
C ARG A 122 -9.21 7.54 -15.69
N GLU A 123 -8.65 8.01 -16.80
CA GLU A 123 -9.41 8.68 -17.87
C GLU A 123 -10.57 7.82 -18.38
N SER A 124 -10.35 6.51 -18.52
CA SER A 124 -11.38 5.57 -18.97
C SER A 124 -12.42 5.21 -17.91
N SER A 125 -12.05 5.16 -16.62
CA SER A 125 -12.94 4.64 -15.57
C SER A 125 -13.73 5.72 -14.85
N TYR A 126 -13.12 6.88 -14.59
CA TYR A 126 -13.72 7.92 -13.76
C TYR A 126 -15.03 8.52 -14.30
N PRO A 127 -15.23 8.68 -15.63
CA PRO A 127 -16.52 9.14 -16.16
C PRO A 127 -17.70 8.23 -15.80
N GLU A 128 -17.45 6.92 -15.66
CA GLU A 128 -18.43 5.87 -15.37
C GLU A 128 -18.74 5.70 -13.88
N LEU A 129 -17.99 6.41 -13.02
CA LEU A 129 -18.16 6.36 -11.56
C LEU A 129 -19.02 7.52 -11.07
N LYS A 130 -19.93 7.20 -10.16
CA LYS A 130 -20.78 8.15 -9.43
C LYS A 130 -20.81 7.80 -7.95
N GLU A 131 -21.21 8.76 -7.13
CA GLU A 131 -21.49 8.56 -5.69
C GLU A 131 -20.30 7.94 -4.92
N ILE A 132 -19.08 8.29 -5.32
CA ILE A 132 -17.86 7.71 -4.76
C ILE A 132 -17.70 8.17 -3.31
N LYS A 133 -17.60 7.21 -2.40
CA LYS A 133 -17.20 7.42 -1.02
C LYS A 133 -16.07 6.47 -0.70
N ILE A 134 -15.01 7.00 -0.11
CA ILE A 134 -13.89 6.22 0.39
C ILE A 134 -13.58 6.64 1.83
N GLU A 135 -13.59 5.65 2.71
CA GLU A 135 -13.21 5.76 4.10
C GLU A 135 -11.85 5.11 4.30
N VAL A 136 -10.95 5.84 4.97
CA VAL A 136 -9.62 5.35 5.34
C VAL A 136 -9.55 5.21 6.84
N ARG A 137 -9.11 4.03 7.31
CA ARG A 137 -8.97 3.68 8.72
C ARG A 137 -7.55 3.16 8.97
N ASP A 138 -7.10 3.26 10.22
CA ASP A 138 -5.77 2.78 10.66
C ASP A 138 -4.62 3.20 9.73
N ARG A 139 -4.67 4.47 9.27
CA ARG A 139 -3.59 5.02 8.43
C ARG A 139 -2.32 5.14 9.27
N ARG A 140 -1.25 4.50 8.82
CA ARG A 140 0.08 4.58 9.43
C ARG A 140 1.08 5.09 8.43
N VAL A 141 1.94 5.99 8.87
CA VAL A 141 3.08 6.50 8.10
C VAL A 141 4.36 6.05 8.77
N GLN A 142 5.20 5.35 8.04
CA GLN A 142 6.54 4.97 8.45
C GLN A 142 7.56 5.65 7.55
N MET A 143 8.31 6.59 8.11
CA MET A 143 9.46 7.18 7.42
C MET A 143 10.58 6.15 7.30
N LEU A 144 11.15 6.00 6.10
CA LEU A 144 12.31 5.14 5.81
C LEU A 144 13.63 5.93 5.78
N GLY A 145 13.55 7.24 5.91
CA GLY A 145 14.65 8.20 5.79
C GLY A 145 14.09 9.58 5.47
N ARG A 146 14.94 10.51 5.03
CA ARG A 146 14.51 11.87 4.64
C ARG A 146 13.69 11.92 3.36
N ASP A 147 13.86 10.92 2.50
CA ASP A 147 13.38 10.94 1.12
C ASP A 147 12.50 9.73 0.76
N GLY A 148 12.15 8.90 1.74
CA GLY A 148 11.34 7.70 1.54
C GLY A 148 10.37 7.46 2.69
N ALA A 149 9.16 7.02 2.37
CA ALA A 149 8.14 6.67 3.35
C ALA A 149 7.23 5.55 2.84
N VAL A 150 6.63 4.81 3.77
CA VAL A 150 5.55 3.85 3.51
C VAL A 150 4.30 4.35 4.21
N VAL A 151 3.18 4.34 3.49
CA VAL A 151 1.85 4.56 4.05
C VAL A 151 1.08 3.25 3.96
N THR A 152 0.51 2.80 5.07
CA THR A 152 -0.44 1.69 5.10
C THR A 152 -1.78 2.15 5.64
N CYS A 153 -2.88 1.56 5.17
CA CYS A 153 -4.20 1.79 5.75
C CYS A 153 -5.17 0.65 5.41
N LEU A 154 -6.29 0.64 6.13
CA LEU A 154 -7.51 -0.06 5.75
C LEU A 154 -8.41 0.91 4.98
N TRP A 155 -9.08 0.42 3.96
CA TRP A 155 -10.01 1.23 3.17
C TRP A 155 -11.35 0.53 2.97
N THR A 156 -12.40 1.31 2.84
CA THR A 156 -13.72 0.87 2.40
C THR A 156 -14.24 1.88 1.40
N GLN A 157 -14.60 1.42 0.21
CA GLN A 157 -15.06 2.27 -0.88
C GLN A 157 -16.41 1.77 -1.38
N SER A 158 -17.38 2.68 -1.45
CA SER A 158 -18.67 2.47 -2.10
C SER A 158 -18.78 3.42 -3.29
N GLN A 159 -19.36 2.96 -4.38
CA GLN A 159 -19.59 3.77 -5.58
C GLN A 159 -20.70 3.16 -6.44
N THR A 160 -21.17 3.92 -7.43
CA THR A 160 -22.05 3.45 -8.49
C THR A 160 -21.26 3.41 -9.78
N PHE A 161 -21.02 2.22 -10.33
CA PHE A 161 -20.33 2.01 -11.62
C PHE A 161 -21.34 1.60 -12.68
N ARG A 162 -21.47 2.39 -13.76
CA ARG A 162 -22.43 2.11 -14.86
C ARG A 162 -23.86 1.82 -14.38
N GLY A 163 -24.31 2.55 -13.35
CA GLY A 163 -25.63 2.39 -12.73
C GLY A 163 -25.76 1.23 -11.74
N THR A 164 -24.69 0.48 -11.48
CA THR A 164 -24.68 -0.61 -10.49
C THR A 164 -23.95 -0.16 -9.22
N PRO A 165 -24.62 -0.13 -8.05
CA PRO A 165 -23.96 0.10 -6.78
C PRO A 165 -23.00 -1.04 -6.45
N GLU A 166 -21.80 -0.70 -6.00
CA GLU A 166 -20.79 -1.64 -5.55
C GLU A 166 -20.09 -1.14 -4.28
N THR A 167 -19.57 -2.06 -3.50
CA THR A 167 -18.78 -1.77 -2.30
C THR A 167 -17.64 -2.78 -2.19
N ALA A 168 -16.46 -2.28 -1.87
CA ALA A 168 -15.28 -3.11 -1.62
C ALA A 168 -14.53 -2.57 -0.41
N SER A 169 -13.82 -3.45 0.28
CA SER A 169 -12.87 -3.07 1.32
C SER A 169 -11.56 -3.83 1.16
N GLY A 170 -10.52 -3.31 1.78
CA GLY A 170 -9.22 -3.93 1.70
C GLY A 170 -8.15 -3.23 2.50
N ARG A 171 -6.93 -3.65 2.23
CA ARG A 171 -5.69 -3.04 2.70
C ARG A 171 -5.03 -2.31 1.56
N MET A 172 -4.32 -1.23 1.89
CA MET A 172 -3.52 -0.47 0.95
C MET A 172 -2.15 -0.22 1.55
N THR A 173 -1.11 -0.46 0.74
CA THR A 173 0.27 -0.08 1.01
C THR A 173 0.78 0.79 -0.13
N MET A 174 1.31 1.96 0.19
CA MET A 174 1.91 2.88 -0.76
C MET A 174 3.33 3.20 -0.36
N VAL A 175 4.23 3.26 -1.34
CA VAL A 175 5.60 3.73 -1.14
C VAL A 175 5.72 5.10 -1.77
N PHE A 176 6.18 6.07 -0.97
CA PHE A 176 6.42 7.43 -1.39
C PHE A 176 7.92 7.70 -1.44
N ARG A 177 8.32 8.43 -2.50
CA ARG A 177 9.63 9.06 -2.60
C ARG A 177 9.46 10.57 -2.51
N ARG A 178 10.46 11.26 -1.98
CA ARG A 178 10.54 12.71 -2.10
C ARG A 178 11.07 13.10 -3.48
N ALA A 179 10.45 14.07 -4.11
CA ALA A 179 10.86 14.68 -5.37
C ALA A 179 10.89 16.20 -5.18
N GLY A 180 12.08 16.73 -4.83
CA GLY A 180 12.25 18.12 -4.41
C GLY A 180 11.49 18.40 -3.11
N THR A 181 10.56 19.34 -3.17
CA THR A 181 9.69 19.71 -2.03
C THR A 181 8.40 18.89 -1.97
N THR A 182 8.15 18.03 -2.95
CA THR A 182 6.91 17.24 -3.06
C THR A 182 7.15 15.76 -2.73
N TRP A 183 6.08 15.06 -2.35
CA TRP A 183 6.08 13.61 -2.20
C TRP A 183 5.31 12.97 -3.36
N LYS A 184 5.85 11.88 -3.90
CA LYS A 184 5.28 11.16 -5.04
C LYS A 184 5.21 9.67 -4.76
N ALA A 185 4.05 9.07 -5.01
CA ALA A 185 3.87 7.64 -4.89
C ALA A 185 4.60 6.91 -6.04
N ILE A 186 5.49 5.99 -5.70
CA ILE A 186 6.22 5.15 -6.66
C ILE A 186 5.70 3.72 -6.73
N HIS A 187 4.89 3.34 -5.75
CA HIS A 187 4.29 2.01 -5.69
C HIS A 187 2.96 2.07 -4.96
N LEU A 188 2.02 1.23 -5.40
CA LEU A 188 0.77 0.93 -4.73
C LEU A 188 0.60 -0.59 -4.70
N HIS A 189 0.14 -1.11 -3.57
CA HIS A 189 -0.41 -2.43 -3.45
C HIS A 189 -1.76 -2.33 -2.75
N THR A 190 -2.80 -2.86 -3.38
CA THR A 190 -4.13 -3.00 -2.77
C THR A 190 -4.52 -4.46 -2.76
N SER A 191 -5.04 -4.93 -1.63
CA SER A 191 -5.51 -6.31 -1.48
C SER A 191 -6.91 -6.32 -0.86
N PRO A 192 -7.81 -7.20 -1.32
CA PRO A 192 -9.18 -7.24 -0.83
C PRO A 192 -9.24 -7.85 0.58
N ASP A 193 -10.29 -7.51 1.32
CA ASP A 193 -10.68 -8.24 2.53
C ASP A 193 -11.57 -9.41 2.11
N ALA A 194 -10.98 -10.59 1.95
CA ALA A 194 -11.72 -11.84 1.74
C ALA A 194 -10.93 -13.06 2.24
N PRO A 195 -10.51 -13.08 3.53
CA PRO A 195 -9.86 -14.27 4.05
C PRO A 195 -10.87 -15.41 4.17
N ASP A 196 -10.43 -16.64 3.91
CA ASP A 196 -11.14 -17.83 4.38
C ASP A 196 -11.11 -17.82 5.92
N PRO A 197 -12.26 -17.71 6.61
CA PRO A 197 -12.29 -17.60 8.07
C PRO A 197 -11.59 -18.78 8.76
N ALA A 198 -11.59 -19.97 8.15
CA ALA A 198 -10.93 -21.16 8.69
C ALA A 198 -9.40 -21.06 8.68
N ARG A 199 -8.84 -20.10 7.93
CA ARG A 199 -7.39 -19.85 7.81
C ARG A 199 -6.93 -18.62 8.57
N VAL A 200 -7.84 -17.87 9.20
CA VAL A 200 -7.49 -16.71 10.01
C VAL A 200 -6.93 -17.20 11.35
N LEU A 201 -5.70 -16.77 11.67
CA LEU A 201 -5.06 -17.12 12.92
C LEU A 201 -5.88 -16.58 14.11
N PRO A 202 -5.91 -17.28 15.25
CA PRO A 202 -6.69 -16.81 16.41
C PRO A 202 -6.37 -15.37 16.86
N SER A 203 -5.11 -14.94 16.75
CA SER A 203 -4.68 -13.57 17.07
C SER A 203 -5.21 -12.49 16.13
N GLU A 204 -5.77 -12.89 14.98
CA GLU A 204 -6.20 -12.02 13.88
C GLU A 204 -7.72 -12.10 13.65
N GLN A 205 -8.44 -12.91 14.43
CA GLN A 205 -9.90 -12.96 14.40
C GLN A 205 -10.44 -11.69 15.06
N THR A 206 -11.17 -10.88 14.30
CA THR A 206 -11.89 -9.72 14.84
C THR A 206 -12.90 -10.20 15.88
N THR A 207 -12.66 -9.91 17.15
CA THR A 207 -13.67 -10.05 18.19
C THR A 207 -14.65 -8.88 18.04
N GLU A 208 -15.70 -9.05 17.26
CA GLU A 208 -16.85 -8.16 17.39
C GLU A 208 -17.35 -8.23 18.84
N PRO A 209 -17.58 -7.09 19.52
CA PRO A 209 -18.30 -7.10 20.78
C PRO A 209 -19.65 -7.81 20.55
N PRO A 210 -20.11 -8.71 21.44
CA PRO A 210 -21.38 -9.37 21.26
C PRO A 210 -22.48 -8.32 21.13
N THR A 211 -23.24 -8.40 20.05
CA THR A 211 -24.42 -7.57 19.85
C THR A 211 -25.34 -7.78 21.06
N PRO A 212 -25.79 -6.72 21.77
CA PRO A 212 -26.69 -6.92 22.90
C PRO A 212 -27.95 -7.64 22.41
N LYS A 213 -28.26 -8.79 23.02
CA LYS A 213 -29.51 -9.51 22.77
C LYS A 213 -30.69 -8.53 22.95
N PRO A 214 -31.68 -8.51 22.05
CA PRO A 214 -32.88 -7.70 22.25
C PRO A 214 -33.51 -8.04 23.58
N THR A 215 -33.67 -7.04 24.45
CA THR A 215 -34.41 -7.18 25.70
C THR A 215 -35.84 -7.60 25.36
N PRO A 216 -36.37 -8.70 25.93
CA PRO A 216 -37.77 -9.08 25.73
C PRO A 216 -38.68 -7.92 26.14
N LYS A 217 -39.55 -7.48 25.22
CA LYS A 217 -40.56 -6.46 25.50
C LYS A 217 -41.41 -6.93 26.68
N PRO A 218 -41.64 -6.10 27.72
CA PRO A 218 -42.53 -6.46 28.81
C PRO A 218 -43.89 -6.85 28.23
N ARG A 219 -44.35 -8.06 28.57
CA ARG A 219 -45.70 -8.51 28.27
C ARG A 219 -46.63 -7.61 29.07
N GLY A 220 -47.33 -6.69 28.40
CA GLY A 220 -48.37 -5.89 29.03
C GLY A 220 -49.40 -6.82 29.65
N THR A 221 -49.61 -6.68 30.95
CA THR A 221 -50.74 -7.30 31.65
C THR A 221 -52.01 -6.50 31.35
N PRO A 222 -53.15 -7.17 31.10
CA PRO A 222 -54.46 -6.52 31.02
C PRO A 222 -54.92 -5.97 32.37
#